data_AF-A0A5B7C4J7-F1
#
_entry.id   AF-A0A5B7C4J7-F1
#
_cell.length_a   1.000
_cell.length_b   1.000
_cell.length_c   1.000
_cell.angle_alpha   90.00
_cell.angle_beta   90.00
_cell.angle_gamma   90.00
#
_symmetry.space_group_name_H-M   'P 1'
#
loop_
_entity.id
_entity.type
_entity.pdbx_description
1 polymer ?
#
loop_
_entity_poly.entity_id
_entity_poly.type
_entity_poly.pdbx_seq_one_letter_code
_entity_poly.pdbx_strand_id
1 'polypeptide(L)'
;VDLLARSGRLGEAKDVINKMPMEPSKSIWGSLLSACKAHGNIEIAEIALRELLKLEPEKEGGYILLSNIYAACGRWKYSDKVREIMESRGVKKTAGCSSVVVDGDI
;
A
#
# COMPACT_ATOMS: atom_id res chain seq x y z
N VAL A 1 8.54 6.85 -14.32
CA VAL A 1 7.35 6.34 -13.61
C VAL A 1 6.72 7.42 -12.73
N ASP A 2 7.47 8.03 -11.80
CA ASP A 2 6.95 9.03 -10.84
C ASP A 2 6.22 10.23 -11.46
N LEU A 3 6.73 10.76 -12.58
CA LEU A 3 6.07 11.84 -13.33
C LEU A 3 4.69 11.44 -13.86
N LEU A 4 4.57 10.22 -14.40
CA LEU A 4 3.31 9.69 -14.91
C LEU A 4 2.34 9.39 -13.76
N ALA A 5 2.86 8.84 -12.65
CA ALA A 5 2.09 8.56 -11.46
C ALA A 5 1.48 9.84 -10.86
N ARG A 6 2.30 10.87 -10.63
CA ARG A 6 1.86 12.17 -10.08
C ARG A 6 0.91 12.97 -10.98
N SER A 7 0.90 12.68 -12.29
CA SER A 7 -0.03 13.30 -13.25
C SER A 7 -1.33 12.53 -13.41
N GLY A 8 -1.57 11.49 -12.60
CA GLY A 8 -2.76 10.64 -12.69
C GLY A 8 -2.75 9.67 -13.86
N ARG A 9 -1.66 9.62 -14.64
CA ARG A 9 -1.48 8.72 -15.79
C ARG A 9 -1.03 7.34 -15.33
N LEU A 10 -1.82 6.72 -14.46
CA LEU A 10 -1.45 5.50 -13.73
C LEU A 10 -1.33 4.28 -14.66
N GLY A 11 -2.16 4.19 -15.70
CA GLY A 11 -2.06 3.13 -16.71
C GLY A 11 -0.73 3.17 -17.44
N GLU A 12 -0.30 4.35 -17.89
CA GLU A 12 0.98 4.53 -18.55
C GLU A 12 2.16 4.34 -17.60
N ALA A 13 2.02 4.78 -16.34
CA ALA A 13 3.02 4.50 -15.32
C ALA A 13 3.22 2.99 -15.15
N LYS A 14 2.14 2.20 -15.12
CA LYS A 14 2.19 0.73 -15.08
C LYS A 14 2.80 0.13 -16.35
N ASP A 15 2.46 0.64 -17.52
CA ASP A 15 3.03 0.14 -18.79
C ASP A 15 4.54 0.39 -18.86
N VAL A 16 5.02 1.53 -18.36
CA VAL A 16 6.45 1.81 -18.25
C VAL A 16 7.12 0.80 -17.32
N ILE A 17 6.50 0.49 -16.18
CA ILE A 17 7.02 -0.51 -15.25
C ILE A 17 7.09 -1.90 -15.91
N ASN A 18 6.04 -2.31 -16.61
CA ASN A 18 5.98 -3.61 -17.31
C ASN A 18 7.01 -3.74 -18.44
N LYS A 19 7.45 -2.61 -19.02
CA LYS A 19 8.46 -2.57 -20.09
C LYS A 19 9.89 -2.44 -19.56
N MET A 20 10.10 -2.38 -18.25
CA MET A 20 11.46 -2.32 -17.70
C MET A 20 12.20 -3.64 -17.97
N PRO A 21 13.48 -3.57 -18.43
CA PRO A 21 14.29 -4.77 -18.67
C PRO A 21 14.79 -5.42 -17.36
N MET A 22 14.43 -4.85 -16.21
CA MET A 22 14.88 -5.23 -14.88
C MET A 22 13.69 -5.23 -13.92
N GLU A 23 13.81 -5.97 -12.81
CA GLU A 23 12.76 -6.01 -11.81
C GLU A 23 12.53 -4.62 -11.19
N PRO A 24 11.28 -4.14 -11.12
CA PRO A 24 11.01 -2.83 -10.56
C PRO A 24 11.25 -2.82 -9.04
N SER A 25 11.90 -1.78 -8.55
CA SER A 25 12.24 -1.64 -7.14
C SER A 25 11.04 -1.27 -6.27
N LYS A 26 11.19 -1.46 -4.95
CA LYS A 26 10.19 -1.07 -3.94
C LYS A 26 9.79 0.41 -4.04
N SER A 27 10.74 1.28 -4.36
CA SER A 27 10.48 2.73 -4.54
C SER A 27 9.49 2.98 -5.68
N ILE A 28 9.66 2.28 -6.82
CA ILE A 28 8.82 2.42 -8.00
C ILE A 28 7.38 2.01 -7.69
N TRP A 29 7.20 0.86 -7.04
CA TRP A 29 5.89 0.38 -6.65
C TRP A 29 5.25 1.25 -5.54
N GLY A 30 6.03 1.72 -4.57
CA GLY A 30 5.56 2.62 -3.52
C GLY A 30 5.09 3.98 -4.06
N SER A 31 5.80 4.52 -5.06
CA SER A 31 5.41 5.74 -5.77
C SER A 31 4.11 5.55 -6.55
N LEU A 32 4.00 4.45 -7.31
CA LEU A 32 2.78 4.12 -8.05
C LEU A 32 1.59 3.94 -7.10
N LEU A 33 1.77 3.22 -5.98
CA LEU A 33 0.73 3.02 -4.98
C LEU A 33 0.24 4.32 -4.36
N SER A 34 1.18 5.22 -4.00
CA SER A 34 0.85 6.53 -3.43
C SER A 34 0.04 7.37 -4.40
N ALA A 35 0.38 7.34 -5.68
CA ALA A 35 -0.37 8.03 -6.71
C ALA A 35 -1.75 7.37 -6.94
N CYS A 36 -1.85 6.04 -6.91
CA CYS A 36 -3.13 5.35 -7.00
C CYS A 36 -4.07 5.72 -5.85
N LYS A 37 -3.54 5.89 -4.63
CA LYS A 37 -4.30 6.42 -3.48
C LYS A 37 -4.80 7.84 -3.73
N ALA A 38 -3.95 8.72 -4.27
CA ALA A 38 -4.31 10.11 -4.55
C ALA A 38 -5.37 10.26 -5.66
N HIS A 39 -5.34 9.39 -6.67
CA HIS A 39 -6.23 9.45 -7.84
C HIS A 39 -7.36 8.42 -7.82
N GLY A 40 -7.49 7.61 -6.76
CA GLY A 40 -8.59 6.65 -6.59
C GLY A 40 -8.56 5.42 -7.50
N ASN A 41 -7.43 5.09 -8.13
CA ASN A 41 -7.33 3.93 -9.02
C ASN A 41 -6.95 2.66 -8.24
N ILE A 42 -7.96 1.94 -7.79
CA ILE A 42 -7.78 0.80 -6.89
C ILE A 42 -7.19 -0.42 -7.61
N GLU A 43 -7.47 -0.60 -8.90
CA GLU A 43 -6.96 -1.75 -9.66
C GLU A 43 -5.44 -1.73 -9.75
N ILE A 44 -4.87 -0.57 -10.08
CA ILE A 44 -3.41 -0.41 -10.17
C ILE A 44 -2.78 -0.38 -8.77
N ALA A 45 -3.48 0.16 -7.76
CA ALA A 45 -3.04 0.10 -6.37
C ALA A 45 -2.85 -1.36 -5.90
N GLU A 46 -3.79 -2.25 -6.23
CA GLU A 46 -3.72 -3.66 -5.83
C GLU A 46 -2.52 -4.37 -6.46
N ILE A 47 -2.24 -4.09 -7.74
CA ILE A 47 -1.07 -4.64 -8.44
C ILE A 47 0.21 -4.15 -7.78
N ALA A 48 0.36 -2.83 -7.62
CA ALA A 48 1.57 -2.24 -7.06
C ALA A 48 1.89 -2.78 -5.67
N LEU A 49 0.84 -3.00 -4.87
CA LEU A 49 0.97 -3.48 -3.51
C LEU A 49 1.22 -4.98 -3.41
N ARG A 50 0.64 -5.79 -4.30
CA ARG A 50 1.00 -7.21 -4.42
C ARG A 50 2.47 -7.39 -4.76
N GLU A 51 3.00 -6.58 -5.67
CA GLU A 51 4.42 -6.62 -6.02
C GLU A 51 5.32 -6.15 -4.86
N LEU A 52 4.91 -5.11 -4.12
CA LEU A 52 5.59 -4.70 -2.87
C LEU A 52 5.68 -5.83 -1.85
N LEU A 53 4.60 -6.59 -1.65
CA LEU A 53 4.58 -7.72 -0.72
C LEU A 53 5.48 -8.89 -1.18
N LYS A 54 5.64 -9.10 -2.49
CA LYS A 54 6.60 -10.08 -3.01
C LYS A 54 8.04 -9.65 -2.74
N LEU A 55 8.32 -8.34 -2.80
CA LEU A 55 9.64 -7.76 -2.54
C LEU A 55 9.97 -7.64 -1.05
N GLU A 56 8.97 -7.57 -0.17
CA GLU A 56 9.12 -7.53 1.29
C GLU A 56 8.14 -8.47 2.02
N PRO A 57 8.27 -9.80 1.84
CA PRO A 57 7.34 -10.75 2.44
C PRO A 57 7.42 -10.80 3.97
N GLU A 58 8.51 -10.31 4.56
CA GLU A 58 8.82 -10.35 6.00
C GLU A 58 8.51 -9.05 6.75
N LYS A 59 8.20 -7.94 6.05
CA LYS A 59 7.93 -6.67 6.74
C LYS A 59 6.46 -6.50 7.07
N GLU A 60 6.17 -6.54 8.36
CA GLU A 60 4.86 -6.27 8.96
C GLU A 60 4.21 -4.97 8.45
N GLY A 61 5.02 -3.93 8.26
CA GLY A 61 4.56 -2.60 7.81
C GLY A 61 3.89 -2.58 6.42
N GLY A 62 4.28 -3.48 5.51
CA GLY A 62 3.69 -3.55 4.17
C GLY A 62 2.22 -4.01 4.21
N TYR A 63 1.93 -4.98 5.05
CA TYR A 63 0.57 -5.49 5.24
C TYR A 63 -0.33 -4.51 6.01
N ILE A 64 0.24 -3.80 6.99
CA ILE A 64 -0.48 -2.75 7.73
C ILE A 64 -0.94 -1.62 6.80
N LEU A 65 -0.04 -1.17 5.92
CA LEU A 65 -0.34 -0.14 4.93
C LEU A 65 -1.46 -0.59 3.97
N LEU A 66 -1.43 -1.86 3.57
CA LEU A 66 -2.42 -2.47 2.69
C LEU A 66 -3.82 -2.56 3.33
N SER A 67 -3.91 -3.00 4.58
CA SER A 67 -5.19 -3.01 5.32
C SER A 67 -5.77 -1.59 5.42
N ASN A 68 -4.92 -0.58 5.66
CA ASN A 68 -5.35 0.81 5.78
C ASN A 68 -5.82 1.41 4.45
N ILE A 69 -5.15 1.10 3.33
CA ILE A 69 -5.56 1.57 1.99
C ILE A 69 -6.92 0.97 1.62
N TYR A 70 -7.14 -0.34 1.86
CA TYR A 70 -8.43 -0.96 1.59
C TYR A 70 -9.56 -0.38 2.45
N ALA A 71 -9.31 -0.10 3.72
CA ALA A 71 -10.29 0.54 4.59
C ALA A 71 -10.61 1.97 4.11
N ALA A 72 -9.59 2.77 3.75
CA ALA A 72 -9.77 4.13 3.25
C ALA A 72 -10.55 4.20 1.92
N CYS A 73 -10.49 3.14 1.10
CA CYS A 73 -11.24 3.03 -0.15
C CYS A 73 -12.60 2.32 0.02
N GLY A 74 -13.07 2.05 1.24
CA GLY A 74 -14.34 1.36 1.50
C GLY A 74 -14.37 -0.11 1.09
N ARG A 75 -13.21 -0.70 0.79
CA ARG A 75 -13.06 -2.10 0.35
C ARG A 75 -12.72 -3.02 1.52
N TRP A 76 -13.60 -3.04 2.53
CA TRP A 76 -13.45 -3.79 3.77
C TRP A 76 -13.12 -5.28 3.58
N LYS A 77 -13.78 -5.96 2.64
CA LYS A 77 -13.49 -7.38 2.29
C LYS A 77 -12.03 -7.66 1.92
N TYR A 78 -11.35 -6.69 1.32
CA TYR A 78 -9.96 -6.83 0.94
C TYR A 78 -9.02 -6.46 2.10
N SER A 79 -9.42 -5.53 2.97
CA SER A 79 -8.73 -5.29 4.25
C SER A 79 -8.75 -6.55 5.12
N ASP A 80 -9.87 -7.28 5.14
CA ASP A 80 -10.02 -8.52 5.89
C ASP A 80 -9.12 -9.64 5.36
N LYS A 81 -9.05 -9.84 4.04
CA LYS A 81 -8.10 -10.79 3.44
C LYS A 81 -6.65 -10.50 3.81
N VAL A 82 -6.31 -9.22 3.93
CA VAL A 82 -4.96 -8.80 4.29
C VAL A 82 -4.70 -9.06 5.75
N ARG A 83 -5.68 -8.81 6.63
CA ARG A 83 -5.62 -9.22 8.03
C ARG A 83 -5.46 -10.72 8.18
N GLU A 84 -6.14 -11.53 7.38
CA GLU A 84 -6.02 -12.99 7.38
C GLU A 84 -4.61 -13.45 6.96
N ILE A 85 -4.03 -12.82 5.93
CA ILE A 85 -2.64 -13.07 5.52
C ILE A 85 -1.64 -12.61 6.60
N MET A 86 -1.93 -11.50 7.30
CA MET A 86 -1.12 -11.05 8.44
C MET A 86 -1.17 -12.05 9.59
N GLU A 87 -2.36 -12.49 9.99
CA GLU A 87 -2.58 -13.44 11.08
C GLU A 87 -1.91 -14.79 10.79
N SER A 88 -2.06 -15.32 9.56
CA SER A 88 -1.40 -16.57 9.14
C SER A 88 0.13 -16.49 9.15
N ARG A 89 0.70 -15.29 9.01
CA ARG A 89 2.15 -15.04 9.05
C ARG A 89 2.66 -14.60 10.42
N GLY A 90 1.79 -14.55 11.44
CA GLY A 90 2.13 -14.09 12.78
C GLY A 90 2.37 -12.57 12.88
N VAL A 91 2.09 -11.83 11.80
CA VAL A 91 2.22 -10.38 11.72
C VAL A 91 1.09 -9.74 12.53
N LYS A 92 1.39 -9.25 13.73
CA LYS A 92 0.39 -8.54 14.54
C LYS A 92 0.48 -7.04 14.26
N LYS A 93 -0.67 -6.41 14.02
CA LYS A 93 -0.79 -4.95 14.06
C LYS A 93 -0.42 -4.52 15.49
N THR A 94 0.81 -4.06 15.73
CA THR A 94 1.02 -3.15 16.87
C THR A 94 0.22 -1.92 16.52
N ALA A 95 -0.98 -1.80 17.09
CA ALA A 95 -1.76 -0.59 16.96
C ALA A 95 -0.84 0.55 17.40
N GLY A 96 -0.49 1.44 16.47
CA GLY A 96 0.15 2.69 16.80
C GLY A 96 -0.82 3.43 17.70
N CYS A 97 -0.65 3.28 19.01
CA CYS A 97 -1.33 4.11 19.98
C CYS A 97 -0.70 5.48 19.84
N SER A 98 -1.26 6.33 18.98
CA SER A 98 -1.17 7.77 19.23
C SER A 98 -2.02 8.03 20.47
N SER A 99 -1.46 7.75 21.64
CA SER A 99 -1.97 8.33 22.87
C SER A 99 -1.63 9.81 22.78
N VAL A 100 -2.57 10.60 22.26
CA VAL A 100 -2.60 12.01 22.64
C VAL A 100 -2.96 11.99 24.12
N VAL A 101 -1.94 12.04 24.96
CA VAL A 101 -2.12 12.43 26.37
C VAL A 101 -2.57 13.88 26.30
N VAL A 102 -3.88 14.07 26.27
CA VAL A 102 -4.47 15.36 26.60
C VAL A 102 -4.45 15.41 28.11
N ASP A 103 -3.29 15.77 28.67
CA ASP A 103 -3.20 16.18 30.07
C ASP A 103 -3.83 17.57 30.12
N GLY A 104 -5.15 17.56 30.31
CA GLY A 104 -5.96 18.75 30.49
C GLY A 104 -6.68 18.61 31.81
N ASP A 105 -5.96 18.87 32.91
CA ASP A 105 -6.55 19.14 34.21
C ASP A 105 -5.93 20.41 34.82
N ILE A 106 -6.70 21.49 34.62
CA ILE A 106 -6.92 22.71 35.44
C ILE A 106 -5.72 23.63 35.72
#